data_AF-A0AAU4Y3Y8-F1
#
_entry.id   AF-A0AAU4Y3Y8-F1
#
_cell.length_a   1.000
_cell.length_b   1.000
_cell.length_c   1.000
_cell.angle_alpha   90.00
_cell.angle_beta   90.00
_cell.angle_gamma   90.00
#
_symmetry.space_group_name_H-M   'P 1'
#
loop_
_entity.id
_entity.type
_entity.pdbx_description
1 polymer ?
#
loop_
_entity_poly.entity_id
_entity_poly.type
_entity_poly.pdbx_seq_one_letter_code
_entity_poly.pdbx_strand_id
1 'polypeptide(L)'
;MLTEVAEAVRLQEGPPGVRSVLRALRRLAPASTKDLSRATGLPVPIVAALGNELRRRGFVTTQRPSRLTEAGLELVAELGMDLSLDATCGTCDGRELVIPDVLDEAVRRLRALMESGPAADMAIDQSHCTAETKVRRVLALLAAGALPGGSLLLIGDDDLVSLAVAVVGDVLGGPIVERVTVVDISPDILDYIQKVSAGLGTRVETVRHDLRLPLPAELHERHDVAMTDPPYTAEGARLFLSRAVEGLRPGPAHSVFFSFGGKSPDEMLEVQREIMGLGLVTNGYIRNFNEYEGSGILGGVGFFQHLLTTTSTAPSQEGEFSGPLYTGDKRTRQREYTCVACDARLRVGPGARWTSVAALRADGCPSCGKGPFRPGRLVPAEDPAPPVAQPATPPEQAPEQQAPAPGGQVPAPGGQAPPPAGSRAAATTAVLAPAPAAGAPAGRAHGWRPPTADDLAALAERARPYVTRGADERDLPAIGRFEAEIARVSFGEDAIDDPARWASRLGRAMEKSKEGMIVADAPGGEPVGWCWVSINQNAMTGDRYANFRSLAVSPVDSRSDIAELLLTAGLEFCLANGITEVVGRVHVGNVPMRTVYRKFGFDPTSLSMKLFLPEGDSAR
;
A
#
# COMPACT_ATOMS: atom_id res chain seq x y z
N MET A 1 3.45 31.38 -11.21
CA MET A 1 3.87 30.68 -9.97
C MET A 1 2.96 29.52 -9.56
N LEU A 2 1.72 29.71 -9.06
CA LEU A 2 0.91 28.59 -8.53
C LEU A 2 0.72 27.45 -9.55
N THR A 3 0.44 27.81 -10.81
CA THR A 3 0.34 26.86 -11.92
C THR A 3 1.64 26.10 -12.14
N GLU A 4 2.78 26.78 -12.17
CA GLU A 4 4.08 26.13 -12.36
C GLU A 4 4.42 25.16 -11.23
N VAL A 5 4.08 25.48 -9.98
CA VAL A 5 4.28 24.58 -8.84
C VAL A 5 3.38 23.35 -8.97
N ALA A 6 2.10 23.55 -9.34
CA ALA A 6 1.16 22.46 -9.56
C ALA A 6 1.62 21.52 -10.70
N GLU A 7 2.08 22.08 -11.81
CA GLU A 7 2.61 21.33 -12.95
C GLU A 7 3.89 20.58 -12.60
N ALA A 8 4.81 21.21 -11.84
CA ALA A 8 6.07 20.60 -11.43
C ALA A 8 5.87 19.33 -10.60
N VAL A 9 4.80 19.26 -9.79
CA VAL A 9 4.45 18.07 -8.99
C VAL A 9 3.32 17.23 -9.61
N ARG A 10 2.80 17.63 -10.77
CA ARG A 10 1.65 16.99 -11.46
C ARG A 10 0.41 16.85 -10.56
N LEU A 11 0.09 17.93 -9.84
CA LEU A 11 -1.03 17.99 -8.89
C LEU A 11 -2.37 17.90 -9.61
N GLN A 12 -3.24 16.96 -9.22
CA GLN A 12 -4.58 16.82 -9.81
C GLN A 12 -5.46 18.05 -9.50
N GLU A 13 -5.35 18.58 -8.30
CA GLU A 13 -6.10 19.72 -7.79
C GLU A 13 -5.65 21.07 -8.40
N GLY A 14 -4.59 21.08 -9.21
CA GLY A 14 -4.10 22.27 -9.90
C GLY A 14 -3.66 23.41 -8.96
N PRO A 15 -3.66 24.67 -9.44
CA PRO A 15 -3.33 25.84 -8.62
C PRO A 15 -4.09 25.95 -7.28
N PRO A 16 -5.41 25.60 -7.21
CA PRO A 16 -6.13 25.57 -5.94
C PRO A 16 -5.52 24.68 -4.85
N GLY A 17 -4.96 23.52 -5.23
CA GLY A 17 -4.28 22.64 -4.26
C GLY A 17 -3.02 23.26 -3.67
N VAL A 18 -2.21 23.94 -4.50
CA VAL A 18 -1.03 24.71 -4.04
C VAL A 18 -1.46 25.85 -3.11
N ARG A 19 -2.50 26.59 -3.49
CA ARG A 19 -3.09 27.66 -2.68
C ARG A 19 -3.54 27.13 -1.31
N SER A 20 -4.14 25.94 -1.26
CA SER A 20 -4.58 25.29 -0.03
C SER A 20 -3.40 24.98 0.91
N VAL A 21 -2.28 24.46 0.38
CA VAL A 21 -1.06 24.18 1.17
C VAL A 21 -0.42 25.45 1.69
N LEU A 22 -0.33 26.52 0.89
CA LEU A 22 0.20 27.82 1.36
C LEU A 22 -0.66 28.42 2.48
N ARG A 23 -1.99 28.35 2.34
CA ARG A 23 -2.92 28.79 3.38
C ARG A 23 -2.77 27.95 4.66
N ALA A 24 -2.63 26.63 4.53
CA ALA A 24 -2.42 25.74 5.68
C ALA A 24 -1.08 26.01 6.38
N LEU A 25 0.00 26.24 5.61
CA LEU A 25 1.32 26.64 6.14
C LEU A 25 1.24 27.96 6.90
N ARG A 26 0.48 28.95 6.39
CA ARG A 26 0.29 30.22 7.08
C ARG A 26 -0.46 30.06 8.40
N ARG A 27 -1.53 29.27 8.40
CA ARG A 27 -2.43 29.08 9.54
C ARG A 27 -1.81 28.25 10.67
N LEU A 28 -1.08 27.18 10.33
CA LEU A 28 -0.63 26.17 11.29
C LEU A 28 0.86 26.31 11.68
N ALA A 29 1.59 27.28 11.15
CA ALA A 29 3.05 27.37 11.34
C ALA A 29 3.46 27.38 12.82
N PRO A 30 4.40 26.52 13.27
CA PRO A 30 5.11 25.50 12.48
C PRO A 30 4.24 24.28 12.17
N ALA A 31 4.17 23.87 10.90
CA ALA A 31 3.32 22.75 10.49
C ALA A 31 4.16 21.54 10.04
N SER A 32 3.77 20.35 10.48
CA SER A 32 4.28 19.10 9.91
C SER A 32 3.61 18.79 8.57
N THR A 33 4.21 17.90 7.77
CA THR A 33 3.55 17.41 6.55
C THR A 33 2.21 16.74 6.85
N LYS A 34 2.06 16.12 8.03
CA LYS A 34 0.81 15.47 8.47
C LYS A 34 -0.27 16.50 8.75
N ASP A 35 0.07 17.59 9.44
CA ASP A 35 -0.87 18.66 9.76
C ASP A 35 -1.38 19.34 8.48
N LEU A 36 -0.46 19.59 7.54
CA LEU A 36 -0.80 20.13 6.23
C LEU A 36 -1.69 19.16 5.44
N SER A 37 -1.39 17.86 5.42
CA SER A 37 -2.22 16.83 4.79
C SER A 37 -3.64 16.80 5.36
N ARG A 38 -3.77 16.79 6.69
CA ARG A 38 -5.07 16.83 7.39
C ARG A 38 -5.85 18.12 7.09
N ALA A 39 -5.17 19.26 7.06
CA ALA A 39 -5.82 20.56 6.81
C ALA A 39 -6.29 20.73 5.35
N THR A 40 -5.53 20.20 4.39
CA THR A 40 -5.85 20.36 2.97
C THR A 40 -6.64 19.20 2.38
N GLY A 41 -6.69 18.04 3.04
CA GLY A 41 -7.25 16.80 2.49
C GLY A 41 -6.38 16.18 1.39
N LEU A 42 -5.14 16.64 1.23
CA LEU A 42 -4.21 16.12 0.22
C LEU A 42 -3.40 14.96 0.81
N PRO A 43 -3.04 13.94 0.02
CA PRO A 43 -2.15 12.86 0.47
C PRO A 43 -0.82 13.38 1.02
N VAL A 44 -0.31 12.78 2.08
CA VAL A 44 1.00 13.12 2.70
C VAL A 44 2.14 13.17 1.67
N PRO A 45 2.29 12.22 0.72
CA PRO A 45 3.33 12.30 -0.30
C PRO A 45 3.20 13.51 -1.23
N ILE A 46 1.98 13.91 -1.55
CA ILE A 46 1.68 15.07 -2.40
C ILE A 46 2.03 16.36 -1.67
N VAL A 47 1.64 16.47 -0.40
CA VAL A 47 2.01 17.61 0.45
C VAL A 47 3.52 17.70 0.64
N ALA A 48 4.22 16.57 0.80
CA ALA A 48 5.68 16.54 0.87
C ALA A 48 6.32 17.03 -0.43
N ALA A 49 5.81 16.58 -1.59
CA ALA A 49 6.28 17.03 -2.90
C ALA A 49 6.07 18.54 -3.09
N LEU A 50 4.90 19.06 -2.75
CA LEU A 50 4.59 20.49 -2.76
C LEU A 50 5.50 21.27 -1.82
N GLY A 51 5.70 20.81 -0.58
CA GLY A 51 6.60 21.44 0.37
C GLY A 51 8.05 21.48 -0.11
N ASN A 52 8.52 20.43 -0.80
CA ASN A 52 9.85 20.41 -1.41
C ASN A 52 9.97 21.37 -2.60
N GLU A 53 8.93 21.45 -3.44
CA GLU A 53 8.90 22.38 -4.57
C GLU A 53 8.90 23.84 -4.11
N LEU A 54 8.05 24.17 -3.13
CA LEU A 54 8.00 25.50 -2.52
C LEU A 54 9.32 25.87 -1.84
N ARG A 55 10.00 24.90 -1.20
CA ARG A 55 11.32 25.08 -0.59
C ARG A 55 12.42 25.34 -1.64
N ARG A 56 12.42 24.62 -2.77
CA ARG A 56 13.35 24.86 -3.88
C ARG A 56 13.23 26.28 -4.42
N ARG A 57 12.01 26.83 -4.41
CA ARG A 57 11.71 28.21 -4.85
C ARG A 57 11.90 29.26 -3.75
N GLY A 58 12.35 28.87 -2.55
CA GLY A 58 12.63 29.80 -1.47
C GLY A 58 11.41 30.30 -0.69
N PHE A 59 10.20 29.74 -0.90
CA PHE A 59 8.98 30.15 -0.20
C PHE A 59 8.77 29.44 1.15
N VAL A 60 9.46 28.32 1.37
CA VAL A 60 9.36 27.50 2.60
C VAL A 60 10.74 27.27 3.18
N THR A 61 10.85 27.31 4.51
CA THR A 61 12.11 27.10 5.24
C THR A 61 12.74 25.74 4.96
N THR A 62 14.07 25.68 4.99
CA THR A 62 14.84 24.43 4.86
C THR A 62 14.71 23.53 6.10
N GLN A 63 14.61 24.15 7.27
CA GLN A 63 14.37 23.45 8.54
C GLN A 63 12.93 22.96 8.68
N ARG A 64 12.76 21.85 9.41
CA ARG A 64 11.46 21.28 9.77
C ARG A 64 11.18 21.50 11.28
N PRO A 65 9.91 21.67 11.69
CA PRO A 65 8.69 21.69 10.87
C PRO A 65 8.61 22.92 9.95
N SER A 66 7.85 22.82 8.87
CA SER A 66 7.91 23.79 7.77
C SER A 66 7.25 25.12 8.17
N ARG A 67 7.87 26.23 7.77
CA ARG A 67 7.33 27.58 7.87
C ARG A 67 7.45 28.29 6.52
N LEU A 68 6.63 29.32 6.30
CA LEU A 68 6.84 30.24 5.19
C LEU A 68 8.09 31.09 5.46
N THR A 69 8.88 31.36 4.43
CA THR A 69 9.93 32.39 4.46
C THR A 69 9.31 33.79 4.32
N GLU A 70 10.11 34.84 4.39
CA GLU A 70 9.66 36.21 4.09
C GLU A 70 9.04 36.30 2.68
N ALA A 71 9.74 35.80 1.66
CA ALA A 71 9.21 35.69 0.30
C ALA A 71 7.92 34.84 0.22
N GLY A 72 7.80 33.80 1.04
CA GLY A 72 6.58 33.00 1.15
C GLY A 72 5.41 33.75 1.78
N LEU A 73 5.68 34.61 2.76
CA LEU A 73 4.68 35.47 3.41
C LEU A 73 4.22 36.58 2.47
N GLU A 74 5.15 37.23 1.75
CA GLU A 74 4.84 38.22 0.71
C GLU A 74 3.94 37.62 -0.36
N LEU A 75 4.29 36.44 -0.86
CA LEU A 75 3.46 35.71 -1.82
C LEU A 75 2.05 35.42 -1.28
N VAL A 76 1.94 35.00 -0.02
CA VAL A 76 0.64 34.76 0.62
C VAL A 76 -0.18 36.05 0.73
N ALA A 77 0.46 37.18 1.02
CA ALA A 77 -0.18 38.49 1.05
C ALA A 77 -0.64 38.96 -0.33
N GLU A 78 0.21 38.83 -1.37
CA GLU A 78 -0.15 39.13 -2.77
C GLU A 78 -1.37 38.32 -3.25
N LEU A 79 -1.50 37.09 -2.76
CA LEU A 79 -2.64 36.20 -3.05
C LEU A 79 -3.90 36.51 -2.22
N GLY A 80 -3.87 37.54 -1.37
CA GLY A 80 -4.95 37.91 -0.46
C GLY A 80 -5.26 36.84 0.59
N MET A 81 -4.23 36.15 1.08
CA MET A 81 -4.33 35.08 2.09
C MET A 81 -3.64 35.45 3.41
N ASP A 82 -3.43 36.74 3.66
CA ASP A 82 -2.83 37.30 4.87
C ASP A 82 -3.78 37.35 6.08
N LEU A 83 -5.09 37.12 5.86
CA LEU A 83 -6.09 37.07 6.92
C LEU A 83 -5.81 35.92 7.92
N SER A 84 -5.43 36.29 9.14
CA SER A 84 -5.20 35.38 10.26
C SER A 84 -6.46 35.22 11.12
N LEU A 85 -7.53 34.67 10.52
CA LEU A 85 -8.75 34.29 11.23
C LEU A 85 -8.96 32.78 11.08
N ASP A 86 -8.77 32.02 12.16
CA ASP A 86 -9.10 30.60 12.21
C ASP A 86 -10.38 30.40 13.02
N ALA A 87 -11.39 29.83 12.39
CA ALA A 87 -12.68 29.53 13.01
C ALA A 87 -12.77 28.06 13.47
N THR A 88 -11.71 27.26 13.29
CA THR A 88 -11.69 25.87 13.79
C THR A 88 -11.79 25.88 15.32
N CYS A 89 -12.76 25.14 15.86
CA CYS A 89 -12.95 25.00 17.30
C CYS A 89 -11.71 24.36 17.94
N GLY A 90 -11.08 25.02 18.91
CA GLY A 90 -9.89 24.50 19.60
C GLY A 90 -10.17 23.29 20.52
N THR A 91 -11.42 23.06 20.91
CA THR A 91 -11.80 21.97 21.84
C THR A 91 -11.96 20.64 21.12
N CYS A 92 -12.63 20.62 19.95
CA CYS A 92 -12.82 19.40 19.16
C CYS A 92 -11.97 19.37 17.88
N ASP A 93 -11.18 20.41 17.63
CA ASP A 93 -10.36 20.58 16.42
C ASP A 93 -11.18 20.33 15.14
N GLY A 94 -12.39 20.92 15.12
CA GLY A 94 -13.33 20.87 14.01
C GLY A 94 -14.13 19.58 13.85
N ARG A 95 -14.09 18.65 14.81
CA ARG A 95 -14.84 17.37 14.77
C ARG A 95 -16.30 17.47 15.21
N GLU A 96 -16.76 18.68 15.54
CA GLU A 96 -18.12 19.03 16.02
C GLU A 96 -18.56 18.39 17.36
N LEU A 97 -18.05 17.21 17.69
CA LEU A 97 -18.36 16.49 18.92
C LEU A 97 -17.18 16.54 19.90
N VAL A 98 -17.41 17.23 21.02
CA VAL A 98 -16.54 17.22 22.20
C VAL A 98 -16.87 15.99 23.03
N ILE A 99 -15.84 15.24 23.46
CA ILE A 99 -16.01 14.14 24.41
C ILE A 99 -16.16 14.78 25.80
N PRO A 100 -17.30 14.63 26.49
CA PRO A 100 -17.47 15.18 27.83
C PRO A 100 -16.66 14.38 28.86
N ASP A 101 -16.16 15.04 29.91
CA ASP A 101 -15.32 14.44 30.96
C ASP A 101 -15.91 13.17 31.60
N VAL A 102 -17.24 13.06 31.67
CA VAL A 102 -17.92 11.84 32.18
C VAL A 102 -17.57 10.59 31.35
N LEU A 103 -17.13 10.74 30.10
CA LEU A 103 -16.73 9.66 29.21
C LEU A 103 -15.22 9.42 29.16
N ASP A 104 -14.41 10.12 29.98
CA ASP A 104 -12.98 9.84 30.10
C ASP A 104 -12.72 8.37 30.50
N GLU A 105 -13.58 7.83 31.37
CA GLU A 105 -13.53 6.42 31.76
C GLU A 105 -13.76 5.49 30.57
N ALA A 106 -14.70 5.83 29.68
CA ALA A 106 -14.98 5.05 28.49
C ALA A 106 -13.76 5.04 27.56
N VAL A 107 -13.10 6.20 27.37
CA VAL A 107 -11.86 6.29 26.58
C VAL A 107 -10.76 5.41 27.17
N ARG A 108 -10.51 5.46 28.49
CA ARG A 108 -9.48 4.62 29.14
C ARG A 108 -9.76 3.12 28.97
N ARG A 109 -11.01 2.70 29.21
CA ARG A 109 -11.42 1.30 29.05
C ARG A 109 -11.26 0.83 27.61
N LEU A 110 -11.69 1.63 26.64
CA LEU A 110 -11.56 1.29 25.23
C LEU A 110 -10.10 1.18 24.78
N ARG A 111 -9.21 2.04 25.29
CA ARG A 111 -7.77 1.93 25.03
C ARG A 111 -7.19 0.60 25.54
N ALA A 112 -7.55 0.19 26.75
CA ALA A 112 -7.12 -1.11 27.29
C ALA A 112 -7.69 -2.32 26.51
N LEU A 113 -8.92 -2.20 26.00
CA LEU A 113 -9.50 -3.21 25.11
C LEU A 113 -8.73 -3.28 23.78
N MET A 114 -8.35 -2.14 23.21
CA MET A 114 -7.56 -2.12 21.98
C MET A 114 -6.20 -2.80 22.15
N GLU A 115 -5.52 -2.59 23.28
CA GLU A 115 -4.22 -3.22 23.57
C GLU A 115 -4.29 -4.75 23.70
N SER A 116 -5.42 -5.28 24.15
CA SER A 116 -5.65 -6.72 24.33
C SER A 116 -6.44 -7.38 23.20
N GLY A 117 -6.88 -6.58 22.23
CA GLY A 117 -7.71 -7.00 21.11
C GLY A 117 -6.93 -7.62 19.95
N PRO A 118 -7.63 -8.14 18.93
CA PRO A 118 -7.01 -8.66 17.73
C PRO A 118 -6.20 -7.59 16.99
N ALA A 119 -5.04 -7.98 16.45
CA ALA A 119 -4.27 -7.12 15.57
C ALA A 119 -5.00 -6.89 14.24
N ALA A 120 -4.84 -5.70 13.65
CA ALA A 120 -5.44 -5.40 12.36
C ALA A 120 -4.86 -6.27 11.24
N ASP A 121 -5.74 -6.89 10.44
CA ASP A 121 -5.36 -7.63 9.24
C ASP A 121 -5.35 -6.71 8.00
N MET A 122 -4.15 -6.30 7.61
CA MET A 122 -3.94 -5.47 6.42
C MET A 122 -4.35 -6.15 5.10
N ALA A 123 -4.50 -7.48 5.07
CA ALA A 123 -4.92 -8.20 3.86
C ALA A 123 -6.37 -7.89 3.46
N ILE A 124 -7.20 -7.51 4.44
CA ILE A 124 -8.60 -7.11 4.27
C ILE A 124 -8.81 -5.62 4.59
N ASP A 125 -7.77 -4.81 4.42
CA ASP A 125 -7.76 -3.35 4.61
C ASP A 125 -8.14 -2.86 6.03
N GLN A 126 -7.98 -3.69 7.09
CA GLN A 126 -8.30 -3.27 8.46
C GLN A 126 -7.32 -2.21 9.00
N SER A 127 -7.87 -1.31 9.81
CA SER A 127 -7.10 -0.27 10.49
C SER A 127 -7.89 0.26 11.68
N HIS A 128 -7.40 0.02 12.90
CA HIS A 128 -8.08 0.44 14.11
C HIS A 128 -8.13 1.97 14.27
N CYS A 129 -9.30 2.49 14.62
CA CYS A 129 -9.49 3.86 15.06
C CYS A 129 -9.16 4.04 16.54
N THR A 130 -8.81 5.26 16.90
CA THR A 130 -8.48 5.66 18.28
C THR A 130 -9.69 5.50 19.22
N ALA A 131 -9.43 5.26 20.51
CA ALA A 131 -10.48 5.16 21.53
C ALA A 131 -11.40 6.40 21.55
N GLU A 132 -10.83 7.59 21.34
CA GLU A 132 -11.55 8.85 21.25
C GLU A 132 -12.47 8.89 20.01
N THR A 133 -12.03 8.34 18.88
CA THR A 133 -12.88 8.19 17.68
C THR A 133 -14.06 7.26 17.98
N LYS A 134 -13.81 6.12 18.63
CA LYS A 134 -14.86 5.18 19.03
C LYS A 134 -15.92 5.86 19.90
N VAL A 135 -15.51 6.61 20.92
CA VAL A 135 -16.44 7.39 21.76
C VAL A 135 -17.18 8.47 20.96
N ARG A 136 -16.51 9.20 20.06
CA ARG A 136 -17.18 10.18 19.20
C ARG A 136 -18.21 9.56 18.26
N ARG A 137 -17.97 8.37 17.72
CA ARG A 137 -18.95 7.63 16.91
C ARG A 137 -20.21 7.31 17.72
N VAL A 138 -20.04 6.91 18.99
CA VAL A 138 -21.18 6.71 19.91
C VAL A 138 -21.90 8.03 20.22
N LEU A 139 -21.16 9.12 20.46
CA LEU A 139 -21.75 10.45 20.65
C LEU A 139 -22.51 10.93 19.41
N ALA A 140 -22.07 10.58 18.20
CA ALA A 140 -22.78 10.92 16.98
C ALA A 140 -24.12 10.17 16.87
N LEU A 141 -24.15 8.89 17.27
CA LEU A 141 -25.39 8.11 17.37
C LEU A 141 -26.37 8.76 18.36
N LEU A 142 -25.88 9.20 19.52
CA LEU A 142 -26.68 9.90 20.53
C LEU A 142 -27.17 11.27 20.05
N ALA A 143 -26.29 12.07 19.45
CA ALA A 143 -26.61 13.42 18.96
C ALA A 143 -27.63 13.42 17.82
N ALA A 144 -27.61 12.38 16.98
CA ALA A 144 -28.60 12.17 15.93
C ALA A 144 -29.96 11.65 16.45
N GLY A 145 -30.06 11.32 17.75
CA GLY A 145 -31.23 10.65 18.33
C GLY A 145 -31.43 9.22 17.83
N ALA A 146 -30.40 8.60 17.24
CA ALA A 146 -30.44 7.18 16.85
C ALA A 146 -30.32 6.26 18.07
N LEU A 147 -29.67 6.75 19.13
CA LEU A 147 -29.64 6.19 20.49
C LEU A 147 -30.05 7.31 21.47
N PRO A 148 -30.60 7.01 22.67
CA PRO A 148 -30.78 5.69 23.24
C PRO A 148 -32.00 4.91 22.70
N GLY A 149 -31.96 3.58 22.85
CA GLY A 149 -33.01 2.67 22.41
C GLY A 149 -32.78 2.11 21.00
N GLY A 150 -33.75 1.35 20.49
CA GLY A 150 -33.67 0.74 19.17
C GLY A 150 -32.52 -0.27 19.04
N SER A 151 -32.14 -0.54 17.78
CA SER A 151 -31.17 -1.56 17.43
C SER A 151 -30.16 -1.08 16.40
N LEU A 152 -28.89 -1.40 16.65
CA LEU A 152 -27.74 -0.99 15.83
C LEU A 152 -27.18 -2.18 15.04
N LEU A 153 -27.03 -2.00 13.74
CA LEU A 153 -26.32 -2.92 12.85
C LEU A 153 -24.92 -2.38 12.52
N LEU A 154 -23.90 -3.16 12.79
CA LEU A 154 -22.53 -2.87 12.39
C LEU A 154 -22.16 -3.80 11.22
N ILE A 155 -21.82 -3.18 10.08
CA ILE A 155 -21.34 -3.86 8.88
C ILE A 155 -19.82 -3.68 8.85
N GLY A 156 -19.10 -4.70 9.34
CA GLY A 156 -17.71 -4.63 9.76
C GLY A 156 -17.56 -4.01 11.16
N ASP A 157 -16.66 -4.54 11.99
CA ASP A 157 -16.37 -4.00 13.33
C ASP A 157 -14.93 -4.28 13.82
N ASP A 158 -13.93 -4.15 12.95
CA ASP A 158 -12.51 -4.15 13.36
C ASP A 158 -12.22 -3.03 14.38
N ASP A 159 -12.92 -1.91 14.24
CA ASP A 159 -12.93 -0.79 15.18
C ASP A 159 -13.59 -1.07 16.53
N LEU A 160 -14.18 -2.25 16.79
CA LEU A 160 -14.81 -2.60 18.06
C LEU A 160 -15.82 -1.53 18.56
N VAL A 161 -16.56 -0.91 17.63
CA VAL A 161 -17.62 0.05 17.94
C VAL A 161 -18.73 -0.61 18.74
N SER A 162 -18.99 -1.91 18.55
CA SER A 162 -19.93 -2.66 19.39
C SER A 162 -19.55 -2.59 20.87
N LEU A 163 -18.27 -2.77 21.19
CA LEU A 163 -17.75 -2.64 22.54
C LEU A 163 -17.74 -1.18 23.01
N ALA A 164 -17.51 -0.23 22.11
CA ALA A 164 -17.61 1.20 22.44
C ALA A 164 -19.02 1.59 22.89
N VAL A 165 -20.05 1.15 22.18
CA VAL A 165 -21.45 1.36 22.57
C VAL A 165 -21.73 0.74 23.94
N ALA A 166 -21.26 -0.49 24.17
CA ALA A 166 -21.45 -1.19 25.42
C ALA A 166 -20.73 -0.52 26.61
N VAL A 167 -19.49 -0.08 26.43
CA VAL A 167 -18.68 0.61 27.45
C VAL A 167 -19.25 1.99 27.75
N VAL A 168 -19.64 2.77 26.74
CA VAL A 168 -20.24 4.09 26.96
C VAL A 168 -21.56 3.95 27.70
N GLY A 169 -22.41 2.98 27.35
CA GLY A 169 -23.63 2.71 28.11
C GLY A 169 -23.36 2.37 29.57
N ASP A 170 -22.43 1.45 29.82
CA ASP A 170 -22.03 1.06 31.17
C ASP A 170 -21.52 2.25 32.01
N VAL A 171 -20.67 3.12 31.42
CA VAL A 171 -20.20 4.37 32.06
C VAL A 171 -21.33 5.35 32.34
N LEU A 172 -22.33 5.42 31.46
CA LEU A 172 -23.54 6.24 31.65
C LEU A 172 -24.60 5.60 32.57
N GLY A 173 -24.31 4.43 33.14
CA GLY A 173 -25.14 3.75 34.13
C GLY A 173 -26.13 2.72 33.57
N GLY A 174 -26.08 2.39 32.28
CA GLY A 174 -26.89 1.32 31.70
C GLY A 174 -26.88 1.25 30.17
N PRO A 175 -27.43 0.18 29.57
CA PRO A 175 -27.45 0.01 28.12
C PRO A 175 -28.15 1.18 27.42
N ILE A 176 -27.47 1.76 26.42
CA ILE A 176 -28.00 2.83 25.58
C ILE A 176 -28.62 2.31 24.28
N VAL A 177 -28.60 0.99 24.06
CA VAL A 177 -29.16 0.33 22.89
C VAL A 177 -29.80 -0.98 23.33
N GLU A 178 -30.90 -1.40 22.70
CA GLU A 178 -31.54 -2.68 23.02
C GLU A 178 -30.66 -3.86 22.58
N ARG A 179 -30.04 -3.71 21.39
CA ARG A 179 -29.24 -4.74 20.75
C ARG A 179 -28.26 -4.14 19.74
N VAL A 180 -27.03 -4.64 19.75
CA VAL A 180 -26.05 -4.44 18.69
C VAL A 180 -25.88 -5.75 17.93
N THR A 181 -25.93 -5.72 16.61
CA THR A 181 -25.55 -6.85 15.76
C THR A 181 -24.34 -6.50 14.93
N VAL A 182 -23.32 -7.34 15.01
CA VAL A 182 -22.07 -7.20 14.28
C VAL A 182 -22.02 -8.26 13.19
N VAL A 183 -21.79 -7.82 11.95
CA VAL A 183 -21.57 -8.71 10.80
C VAL A 183 -20.13 -8.50 10.31
N ASP A 184 -19.27 -9.51 10.48
CA ASP A 184 -17.86 -9.44 10.09
C ASP A 184 -17.38 -10.78 9.51
N ILE A 185 -16.31 -10.75 8.71
CA ILE A 185 -15.68 -11.94 8.14
C ILE A 185 -14.69 -12.58 9.13
N SER A 186 -14.10 -11.77 10.03
CA SER A 186 -13.02 -12.16 10.92
C SER A 186 -13.54 -12.90 12.16
N PRO A 187 -13.22 -14.20 12.32
CA PRO A 187 -13.60 -14.92 13.54
C PRO A 187 -12.90 -14.35 14.79
N ASP A 188 -11.66 -13.87 14.67
CA ASP A 188 -10.89 -13.35 15.79
C ASP A 188 -11.53 -12.09 16.40
N ILE A 189 -12.08 -11.20 15.54
CA ILE A 189 -12.81 -10.01 15.97
C ILE A 189 -14.12 -10.41 16.66
N LEU A 190 -14.90 -11.29 16.03
CA LEU A 190 -16.21 -11.69 16.56
C LEU A 190 -16.08 -12.43 17.91
N ASP A 191 -15.11 -13.34 18.02
CA ASP A 191 -14.85 -14.08 19.27
C ASP A 191 -14.38 -13.13 20.38
N TYR A 192 -13.54 -12.15 20.05
CA TYR A 192 -13.11 -11.12 21.01
C TYR A 192 -14.30 -10.25 21.48
N ILE A 193 -15.14 -9.78 20.56
CA ILE A 193 -16.35 -9.01 20.88
C ILE A 193 -17.25 -9.80 21.82
N GLN A 194 -17.60 -11.04 21.48
CA GLN A 194 -18.44 -11.91 22.33
C GLN A 194 -17.87 -12.08 23.74
N LYS A 195 -16.56 -12.36 23.82
CA LYS A 195 -15.87 -12.57 25.09
C LYS A 195 -15.94 -11.32 25.99
N VAL A 196 -15.67 -10.14 25.43
CA VAL A 196 -15.66 -8.90 26.21
C VAL A 196 -17.07 -8.44 26.55
N SER A 197 -18.01 -8.52 25.60
CA SER A 197 -19.39 -8.07 25.79
C SER A 197 -20.14 -8.90 26.83
N ALA A 198 -19.75 -10.15 27.07
CA ALA A 198 -20.36 -10.99 28.12
C ALA A 198 -20.24 -10.38 29.55
N GLY A 199 -19.25 -9.51 29.77
CA GLY A 199 -19.09 -8.77 31.02
C GLY A 199 -19.78 -7.40 31.04
N LEU A 200 -20.50 -7.03 29.98
CA LEU A 200 -21.14 -5.73 29.82
C LEU A 200 -22.67 -5.91 29.74
N GLY A 201 -23.44 -4.93 30.22
CA GLY A 201 -24.91 -5.02 30.25
C GLY A 201 -25.59 -4.94 28.87
N THR A 202 -24.85 -4.61 27.80
CA THR A 202 -25.40 -4.43 26.45
C THR A 202 -25.47 -5.76 25.71
N ARG A 203 -26.62 -6.06 25.10
CA ARG A 203 -26.78 -7.25 24.25
C ARG A 203 -26.05 -7.07 22.93
N VAL A 204 -24.97 -7.81 22.73
CA VAL A 204 -24.20 -7.84 21.49
C VAL A 204 -24.33 -9.22 20.84
N GLU A 205 -24.75 -9.23 19.57
CA GLU A 205 -24.85 -10.43 18.73
C GLU A 205 -23.83 -10.33 17.61
N THR A 206 -23.13 -11.43 17.34
CA THR A 206 -22.10 -11.49 16.30
C THR A 206 -22.47 -12.52 15.24
N VAL A 207 -22.32 -12.17 13.98
CA VAL A 207 -22.63 -13.00 12.83
C VAL A 207 -21.40 -13.04 11.92
N ARG A 208 -20.80 -14.22 11.78
CA ARG A 208 -19.71 -14.42 10.83
C ARG A 208 -20.26 -14.53 9.42
N HIS A 209 -19.90 -13.59 8.55
CA HIS A 209 -20.42 -13.53 7.19
C HIS A 209 -19.45 -12.80 6.24
N ASP A 210 -19.35 -13.27 4.99
CA ASP A 210 -18.67 -12.51 3.93
C ASP A 210 -19.68 -11.55 3.29
N LEU A 211 -19.47 -10.25 3.48
CA LEU A 211 -20.34 -9.18 2.97
C LEU A 211 -20.36 -9.06 1.44
N ARG A 212 -19.52 -9.82 0.73
CA ARG A 212 -19.69 -10.04 -0.72
C ARG A 212 -21.03 -10.71 -1.02
N LEU A 213 -21.51 -11.58 -0.13
CA LEU A 213 -22.83 -12.20 -0.21
C LEU A 213 -23.89 -11.28 0.39
N PRO A 214 -25.16 -11.35 -0.09
CA PRO A 214 -26.28 -10.69 0.59
C PRO A 214 -26.33 -11.05 2.07
N LEU A 215 -26.89 -10.17 2.91
CA LEU A 215 -27.05 -10.51 4.32
C LEU A 215 -27.89 -11.78 4.50
N PRO A 216 -27.67 -12.56 5.59
CA PRO A 216 -28.59 -13.62 5.97
C PRO A 216 -30.01 -13.07 6.09
N ALA A 217 -31.00 -13.80 5.58
CA ALA A 217 -32.39 -13.35 5.50
C ALA A 217 -32.96 -12.95 6.88
N GLU A 218 -32.43 -13.55 7.95
CA GLU A 218 -32.81 -13.21 9.31
C GLU A 218 -32.41 -11.77 9.67
N LEU A 219 -31.36 -11.19 9.10
CA LEU A 219 -30.93 -9.84 9.44
C LEU A 219 -31.67 -8.75 8.67
N HIS A 220 -32.46 -9.10 7.66
CA HIS A 220 -33.15 -8.15 6.79
C HIS A 220 -34.19 -7.32 7.56
N GLU A 221 -34.25 -6.02 7.27
CA GLU A 221 -35.32 -5.14 7.73
C GLU A 221 -35.56 -5.12 9.25
N ARG A 222 -34.49 -5.31 10.05
CA ARG A 222 -34.58 -5.53 11.51
C ARG A 222 -34.03 -4.42 12.37
N HIS A 223 -33.22 -3.53 11.81
CA HIS A 223 -32.44 -2.55 12.58
C HIS A 223 -32.91 -1.11 12.35
N ASP A 224 -32.73 -0.26 13.34
CA ASP A 224 -33.15 1.15 13.31
C ASP A 224 -32.06 2.05 12.73
N VAL A 225 -30.81 1.68 12.99
CA VAL A 225 -29.60 2.40 12.59
C VAL A 225 -28.53 1.41 12.15
N ALA A 226 -27.74 1.82 11.16
CA ALA A 226 -26.57 1.06 10.72
C ALA A 226 -25.31 1.94 10.77
N MET A 227 -24.15 1.31 10.97
CA MET A 227 -22.85 1.96 10.86
C MET A 227 -21.85 1.07 10.13
N THR A 228 -20.96 1.68 9.36
CA THR A 228 -19.91 0.97 8.63
C THR A 228 -18.68 1.83 8.37
N ASP A 229 -17.50 1.18 8.36
CA ASP A 229 -16.21 1.73 7.93
C ASP A 229 -15.60 0.76 6.90
N PRO A 230 -16.01 0.85 5.63
CA PRO A 230 -15.69 -0.17 4.64
C PRO A 230 -14.31 0.04 4.03
N PRO A 231 -13.81 -0.92 3.23
CA PRO A 231 -12.63 -0.71 2.39
C PRO A 231 -12.75 0.56 1.56
N TYR A 232 -11.66 1.35 1.47
CA TYR A 232 -11.66 2.67 0.84
C TYR A 232 -11.64 2.62 -0.68
N THR A 233 -12.63 1.96 -1.27
CA THR A 233 -12.92 1.85 -2.71
C THR A 233 -14.35 2.30 -2.95
N ALA A 234 -14.67 2.85 -4.14
CA ALA A 234 -16.06 3.24 -4.44
C ALA A 234 -16.97 2.00 -4.43
N GLU A 235 -16.45 0.88 -4.92
CA GLU A 235 -17.12 -0.41 -4.92
C GLU A 235 -17.36 -0.95 -3.49
N GLY A 236 -16.36 -0.81 -2.60
CA GLY A 236 -16.48 -1.17 -1.19
C GLY A 236 -17.49 -0.31 -0.44
N ALA A 237 -17.47 1.01 -0.67
CA ALA A 237 -18.48 1.92 -0.14
C ALA A 237 -19.89 1.50 -0.57
N ARG A 238 -20.11 1.28 -1.88
CA ARG A 238 -21.40 0.82 -2.42
C ARG A 238 -21.84 -0.49 -1.78
N LEU A 239 -20.95 -1.49 -1.72
CA LEU A 239 -21.28 -2.81 -1.19
C LEU A 239 -21.71 -2.75 0.27
N PHE A 240 -20.89 -2.16 1.14
CA PHE A 240 -21.16 -2.13 2.57
C PHE A 240 -22.37 -1.25 2.90
N LEU A 241 -22.56 -0.13 2.21
CA LEU A 241 -23.77 0.67 2.34
C LEU A 241 -25.01 -0.08 1.84
N SER A 242 -24.90 -0.89 0.77
CA SER A 242 -25.99 -1.76 0.33
C SER A 242 -26.38 -2.78 1.41
N ARG A 243 -25.39 -3.41 2.06
CA ARG A 243 -25.63 -4.34 3.19
C ARG A 243 -26.23 -3.63 4.41
N ALA A 244 -25.79 -2.40 4.69
CA ALA A 244 -26.40 -1.58 5.73
C ALA A 244 -27.87 -1.32 5.43
N VAL A 245 -28.21 -0.97 4.18
CA VAL A 245 -29.60 -0.77 3.74
C VAL A 245 -30.43 -2.06 3.82
N GLU A 246 -29.88 -3.24 3.48
CA GLU A 246 -30.57 -4.54 3.61
C GLU A 246 -31.04 -4.82 5.03
N GLY A 247 -30.20 -4.50 6.03
CA GLY A 247 -30.51 -4.80 7.42
C GLY A 247 -31.37 -3.75 8.12
N LEU A 248 -31.56 -2.57 7.52
CA LEU A 248 -32.38 -1.48 8.06
C LEU A 248 -33.86 -1.70 7.79
N ARG A 249 -34.70 -1.32 8.75
CA ARG A 249 -36.15 -1.26 8.56
C ARG A 249 -36.51 -0.37 7.35
N PRO A 250 -37.54 -0.74 6.57
CA PRO A 250 -37.97 0.05 5.44
C PRO A 250 -38.60 1.37 5.91
N GLY A 251 -38.33 2.44 5.17
CA GLY A 251 -38.89 3.77 5.43
C GLY A 251 -37.85 4.88 5.33
N PRO A 252 -38.28 6.13 5.24
CA PRO A 252 -37.39 7.28 5.24
C PRO A 252 -36.85 7.58 6.63
N ALA A 253 -35.78 8.37 6.69
CA ALA A 253 -35.17 8.92 7.91
C ALA A 253 -34.54 7.89 8.88
N HIS A 254 -34.32 6.64 8.46
CA HIS A 254 -33.39 5.76 9.16
C HIS A 254 -31.95 6.23 8.95
N SER A 255 -31.13 6.09 9.99
CA SER A 255 -29.76 6.61 9.98
C SER A 255 -28.75 5.56 9.54
N VAL A 256 -27.84 5.95 8.64
CA VAL A 256 -26.62 5.20 8.33
C VAL A 256 -25.41 6.08 8.63
N PHE A 257 -24.52 5.60 9.48
CA PHE A 257 -23.27 6.28 9.79
C PHE A 257 -22.12 5.66 8.99
N PHE A 258 -21.47 6.49 8.19
CA PHE A 258 -20.51 6.06 7.19
C PHE A 258 -19.15 6.71 7.43
N SER A 259 -18.17 5.91 7.82
CA SER A 259 -16.76 6.30 7.93
C SER A 259 -16.05 6.00 6.62
N PHE A 260 -15.17 6.91 6.18
CA PHE A 260 -14.40 6.66 4.97
C PHE A 260 -13.16 7.56 4.85
N GLY A 261 -12.15 7.08 4.14
CA GLY A 261 -10.96 7.87 3.79
C GLY A 261 -11.25 8.92 2.72
N GLY A 262 -10.79 10.16 2.95
CA GLY A 262 -10.85 11.21 1.92
C GLY A 262 -10.05 10.85 0.66
N LYS A 263 -10.55 11.27 -0.50
CA LYS A 263 -9.87 11.05 -1.79
C LYS A 263 -9.83 12.33 -2.61
N SER A 264 -9.28 12.25 -3.82
CA SER A 264 -9.37 13.35 -4.78
C SER A 264 -10.84 13.72 -5.05
N PRO A 265 -11.14 14.96 -5.45
CA PRO A 265 -12.52 15.39 -5.72
C PRO A 265 -13.28 14.48 -6.70
N ASP A 266 -12.62 14.02 -7.77
CA ASP A 266 -13.22 13.15 -8.77
C ASP A 266 -13.58 11.77 -8.20
N GLU A 267 -12.69 11.18 -7.40
CA GLU A 267 -12.96 9.91 -6.71
C GLU A 267 -14.07 10.06 -5.65
N MET A 268 -14.11 11.20 -4.95
CA MET A 268 -15.18 11.49 -3.99
C MET A 268 -16.53 11.68 -4.67
N LEU A 269 -16.56 12.24 -5.87
CA LEU A 269 -17.77 12.33 -6.68
C LEU A 269 -18.28 10.95 -7.08
N GLU A 270 -17.41 10.00 -7.38
CA GLU A 270 -17.81 8.60 -7.62
C GLU A 270 -18.45 7.99 -6.37
N VAL A 271 -17.84 8.14 -5.19
CA VAL A 271 -18.41 7.65 -3.92
C VAL A 271 -19.78 8.29 -3.63
N GLN A 272 -19.94 9.60 -3.86
CA GLN A 272 -21.22 10.28 -3.66
C GLN A 272 -22.30 9.79 -4.64
N ARG A 273 -21.93 9.46 -5.89
CA ARG A 273 -22.86 8.85 -6.84
C ARG A 273 -23.33 7.48 -6.38
N GLU A 274 -22.46 6.67 -5.78
CA GLU A 274 -22.85 5.38 -5.21
C GLU A 274 -23.83 5.54 -4.03
N ILE A 275 -23.58 6.50 -3.15
CA ILE A 275 -24.51 6.85 -2.04
C ILE A 275 -25.87 7.26 -2.59
N MET A 276 -25.90 8.17 -3.57
CA MET A 276 -27.13 8.62 -4.21
C MET A 276 -27.84 7.49 -4.96
N GLY A 277 -27.08 6.57 -5.57
CA GLY A 277 -27.62 5.40 -6.28
C GLY A 277 -28.37 4.43 -5.38
N LEU A 278 -28.03 4.38 -4.09
CA LEU A 278 -28.77 3.65 -3.05
C LEU A 278 -30.01 4.42 -2.54
N GLY A 279 -30.28 5.61 -3.08
CA GLY A 279 -31.35 6.48 -2.60
C GLY A 279 -31.08 7.07 -1.21
N LEU A 280 -29.82 7.15 -0.77
CA LEU A 280 -29.43 7.77 0.50
C LEU A 280 -29.13 9.25 0.30
N VAL A 281 -29.41 10.07 1.33
CA VAL A 281 -29.07 11.50 1.35
C VAL A 281 -28.06 11.80 2.46
N THR A 282 -27.08 12.65 2.19
CA THR A 282 -26.15 13.15 3.21
C THR A 282 -26.84 14.19 4.09
N ASN A 283 -27.02 13.87 5.37
CA ASN A 283 -27.54 14.78 6.39
C ASN A 283 -26.42 15.53 7.11
N GLY A 284 -25.25 14.89 7.28
CA GLY A 284 -24.06 15.51 7.88
C GLY A 284 -22.77 14.97 7.28
N TYR A 285 -21.73 15.80 7.24
CA TYR A 285 -20.39 15.46 6.74
C TYR A 285 -19.33 16.16 7.57
N ILE A 286 -18.58 15.41 8.38
CA ILE A 286 -17.54 15.95 9.26
C ILE A 286 -16.17 15.45 8.79
N ARG A 287 -15.28 16.38 8.40
CA ARG A 287 -13.91 16.03 7.98
C ARG A 287 -13.02 15.69 9.17
N ASN A 288 -12.03 14.84 8.94
CA ASN A 288 -11.02 14.45 9.93
C ASN A 288 -11.63 13.93 11.26
N PHE A 289 -12.87 13.43 11.19
CA PHE A 289 -13.59 12.94 12.36
C PHE A 289 -12.98 11.66 12.90
N ASN A 290 -12.67 10.73 11.98
CA ASN A 290 -12.08 9.45 12.32
C ASN A 290 -10.56 9.59 12.35
N GLU A 291 -9.94 9.15 13.44
CA GLU A 291 -8.48 9.03 13.54
C GLU A 291 -8.09 7.57 13.73
N TYR A 292 -7.13 7.12 12.92
CA TYR A 292 -6.69 5.74 12.86
C TYR A 292 -5.25 5.57 13.36
N GLU A 293 -5.01 4.44 14.03
CA GLU A 293 -3.69 3.99 14.42
C GLU A 293 -2.87 3.61 13.19
N GLY A 294 -1.63 4.08 13.12
CA GLY A 294 -0.78 3.96 11.93
C GLY A 294 -0.82 5.18 11.00
N SER A 295 0.11 5.22 10.05
CA SER A 295 0.27 6.34 9.13
C SER A 295 -0.44 6.08 7.80
N GLY A 296 -1.76 6.27 7.77
CA GLY A 296 -2.54 6.25 6.52
C GLY A 296 -2.11 7.36 5.53
N ILE A 297 -2.45 7.20 4.25
CA ILE A 297 -2.08 8.13 3.15
C ILE A 297 -2.48 9.59 3.42
N LEU A 298 -3.55 9.81 4.19
CA LEU A 298 -4.06 11.12 4.60
C LEU A 298 -3.62 11.55 6.02
N GLY A 299 -2.53 10.98 6.53
CA GLY A 299 -2.13 11.21 7.91
C GLY A 299 -3.06 10.53 8.94
N GLY A 300 -3.60 9.37 8.57
CA GLY A 300 -4.42 8.52 9.44
C GLY A 300 -5.74 9.15 9.85
N VAL A 301 -6.39 9.93 8.97
CA VAL A 301 -7.72 10.48 9.24
C VAL A 301 -8.72 10.19 8.12
N GLY A 302 -9.98 10.06 8.50
CA GLY A 302 -11.13 9.90 7.61
C GLY A 302 -12.25 10.89 7.94
N PHE A 303 -13.22 11.00 7.05
CA PHE A 303 -14.45 11.74 7.34
C PHE A 303 -15.50 10.81 7.94
N PHE A 304 -16.53 11.43 8.52
CA PHE A 304 -17.71 10.74 9.04
C PHE A 304 -18.96 11.38 8.48
N GLN A 305 -19.79 10.57 7.82
CA GLN A 305 -21.04 10.99 7.22
C GLN A 305 -22.22 10.41 7.98
N HIS A 306 -23.21 11.27 8.25
CA HIS A 306 -24.55 10.84 8.65
C HIS A 306 -25.43 10.86 7.42
N LEU A 307 -25.88 9.69 7.00
CA LEU A 307 -26.77 9.49 5.87
C LEU A 307 -28.18 9.16 6.38
N LEU A 308 -29.19 9.56 5.62
CA LEU A 308 -30.58 9.21 5.87
C LEU A 308 -31.16 8.42 4.71
N THR A 309 -32.00 7.45 5.04
CA THR A 309 -32.85 6.78 4.06
C THR A 309 -33.94 7.71 3.55
N THR A 310 -34.42 7.43 2.35
CA THR A 310 -35.54 8.09 1.67
C THR A 310 -36.59 7.05 1.31
N THR A 311 -37.72 7.49 0.78
CA THR A 311 -38.76 6.58 0.25
C THR A 311 -38.30 5.77 -0.95
N SER A 312 -37.19 6.14 -1.59
CA SER A 312 -36.58 5.42 -2.71
C SER A 312 -35.35 4.61 -2.32
N THR A 313 -35.00 4.56 -1.03
CA THR A 313 -33.84 3.78 -0.58
C THR A 313 -34.07 2.30 -0.84
N ALA A 314 -33.11 1.67 -1.50
CA ALA A 314 -33.10 0.24 -1.77
C ALA A 314 -31.66 -0.27 -1.84
N PRO A 315 -31.41 -1.55 -1.49
CA PRO A 315 -30.12 -2.19 -1.77
C PRO A 315 -29.83 -2.15 -3.27
N SER A 316 -28.58 -1.87 -3.65
CA SER A 316 -28.19 -1.86 -5.06
C SER A 316 -27.49 -3.15 -5.51
N GLN A 317 -27.23 -4.08 -4.59
CA GLN A 317 -26.46 -5.31 -4.83
C GLN A 317 -27.19 -6.55 -4.30
N GLU A 318 -28.24 -6.99 -4.98
CA GLU A 318 -29.08 -8.12 -4.53
C GLU A 318 -28.39 -9.50 -4.58
N GLY A 319 -27.29 -9.63 -5.33
CA GLY A 319 -26.53 -10.88 -5.49
C GLY A 319 -25.10 -10.83 -4.97
N GLU A 320 -24.36 -11.91 -5.18
CA GLU A 320 -22.94 -12.00 -4.86
C GLU A 320 -22.12 -10.92 -5.59
N PHE A 321 -21.25 -10.25 -4.84
CA PHE A 321 -20.29 -9.29 -5.37
C PHE A 321 -18.96 -9.98 -5.69
N SER A 322 -18.59 -10.02 -6.99
CA SER A 322 -17.35 -10.61 -7.50
C SER A 322 -16.28 -9.59 -7.93
N GLY A 323 -16.51 -8.31 -7.62
CA GLY A 323 -15.59 -7.22 -7.92
C GLY A 323 -14.40 -7.15 -6.94
N PRO A 324 -13.37 -6.32 -7.23
CA PRO A 324 -12.30 -6.06 -6.28
C PRO A 324 -12.83 -5.24 -5.11
N LEU A 325 -12.71 -5.76 -3.89
CA LEU A 325 -13.22 -5.12 -2.68
C LEU A 325 -12.10 -4.40 -1.93
N TYR A 326 -11.02 -5.14 -1.65
CA TYR A 326 -9.87 -4.65 -0.90
C TYR A 326 -8.82 -4.00 -1.80
N THR A 327 -7.95 -3.20 -1.20
CA THR A 327 -6.83 -2.54 -1.89
C THR A 327 -5.88 -3.58 -2.50
N GLY A 328 -5.72 -4.74 -1.84
CA GLY A 328 -5.03 -5.92 -2.38
C GLY A 328 -5.66 -6.44 -3.68
N ASP A 329 -6.99 -6.54 -3.75
CA ASP A 329 -7.72 -7.09 -4.90
C ASP A 329 -7.51 -6.27 -6.18
N LYS A 330 -7.30 -4.96 -6.05
CA LYS A 330 -7.05 -4.07 -7.20
C LYS A 330 -5.65 -4.29 -7.80
N ARG A 331 -4.69 -4.80 -7.02
CA ARG A 331 -3.30 -5.02 -7.46
C ARG A 331 -3.13 -6.28 -8.30
N THR A 332 -4.07 -7.21 -8.25
CA THR A 332 -4.06 -8.47 -9.02
C THR A 332 -4.88 -8.41 -10.32
N ARG A 333 -5.54 -7.27 -10.59
CA ARG A 333 -6.43 -7.07 -11.75
C ARG A 333 -5.87 -6.12 -12.81
N GLN A 334 -6.33 -6.26 -14.05
CA GLN A 334 -6.00 -5.37 -15.16
C GLN A 334 -7.02 -4.22 -15.25
N ARG A 335 -6.60 -3.04 -15.71
CA ARG A 335 -7.48 -1.89 -15.98
C ARG A 335 -7.63 -1.69 -17.48
N GLU A 336 -8.86 -1.55 -17.95
CA GLU A 336 -9.14 -1.16 -19.33
C GLU A 336 -8.89 0.34 -19.51
N TYR A 337 -8.31 0.74 -20.64
CA TYR A 337 -8.05 2.09 -21.07
C TYR A 337 -8.63 2.28 -22.47
N THR A 338 -9.25 3.43 -22.73
CA THR A 338 -9.76 3.79 -24.06
C THR A 338 -8.87 4.87 -24.66
N CYS A 339 -8.35 4.65 -25.87
CA CYS A 339 -7.60 5.66 -26.60
C CYS A 339 -8.55 6.78 -27.02
N VAL A 340 -8.26 8.03 -26.63
CA VAL A 340 -9.12 9.18 -26.96
C VAL A 340 -9.12 9.51 -28.45
N ALA A 341 -8.09 9.07 -29.20
CA ALA A 341 -7.95 9.38 -30.62
C ALA A 341 -8.63 8.38 -31.56
N CYS A 342 -8.91 7.15 -31.12
CA CYS A 342 -9.46 6.09 -31.99
C CYS A 342 -10.38 5.09 -31.27
N ASP A 343 -10.73 5.36 -30.00
CA ASP A 343 -11.59 4.55 -29.14
C ASP A 343 -11.14 3.09 -28.91
N ALA A 344 -9.91 2.75 -29.29
CA ALA A 344 -9.33 1.44 -29.03
C ALA A 344 -9.25 1.16 -27.52
N ARG A 345 -9.75 -0.01 -27.10
CA ARG A 345 -9.73 -0.47 -25.71
C ARG A 345 -8.50 -1.33 -25.45
N LEU A 346 -7.77 -1.02 -24.39
CA LEU A 346 -6.45 -1.57 -24.09
C LEU A 346 -6.40 -1.98 -22.62
N ARG A 347 -5.88 -3.16 -22.30
CA ARG A 347 -5.75 -3.61 -20.91
C ARG A 347 -4.35 -3.34 -20.38
N VAL A 348 -4.30 -2.88 -19.13
CA VAL A 348 -3.06 -2.48 -18.46
C VAL A 348 -3.06 -3.03 -17.04
N GLY A 349 -2.08 -3.87 -16.70
CA GLY A 349 -1.94 -4.46 -15.37
C GLY A 349 -1.21 -5.80 -15.39
N PRO A 350 -1.24 -6.55 -14.28
CA PRO A 350 -0.61 -7.87 -14.18
C PRO A 350 -1.09 -8.81 -15.30
N GLY A 351 -0.14 -9.47 -15.99
CA GLY A 351 -0.42 -10.37 -17.11
C GLY A 351 -0.82 -9.71 -18.43
N ALA A 352 -1.05 -8.39 -18.47
CA ALA A 352 -1.35 -7.67 -19.72
C ALA A 352 -0.06 -7.30 -20.49
N ARG A 353 -0.22 -7.00 -21.79
CA ARG A 353 0.87 -6.47 -22.64
C ARG A 353 1.58 -5.26 -22.02
N TRP A 354 0.81 -4.38 -21.38
CA TRP A 354 1.36 -3.26 -20.61
C TRP A 354 1.08 -3.47 -19.13
N THR A 355 2.14 -3.56 -18.33
CA THR A 355 2.02 -3.73 -16.87
C THR A 355 1.69 -2.44 -16.13
N SER A 356 1.83 -1.27 -16.80
CA SER A 356 1.49 0.04 -16.25
C SER A 356 1.01 1.01 -17.34
N VAL A 357 0.26 2.04 -16.95
CA VAL A 357 -0.23 3.06 -17.91
C VAL A 357 0.93 3.88 -18.48
N ALA A 358 2.04 3.99 -17.74
CA ALA A 358 3.25 4.64 -18.22
C ALA A 358 3.86 3.87 -19.40
N ALA A 359 3.92 2.53 -19.32
CA ALA A 359 4.37 1.68 -20.42
C ALA A 359 3.45 1.83 -21.65
N LEU A 360 2.12 1.83 -21.44
CA LEU A 360 1.18 2.09 -22.53
C LEU A 360 1.37 3.47 -23.18
N ARG A 361 1.65 4.51 -22.37
CA ARG A 361 1.91 5.86 -22.87
C ARG A 361 3.22 5.98 -23.64
N ALA A 362 4.24 5.22 -23.24
CA ALA A 362 5.52 5.17 -23.94
C ALA A 362 5.39 4.50 -25.33
N ASP A 363 4.63 3.41 -25.41
CA ASP A 363 4.41 2.67 -26.66
C ASP A 363 3.41 3.37 -27.60
N GLY A 364 2.45 4.11 -27.04
CA GLY A 364 1.33 4.68 -27.80
C GLY A 364 0.25 3.64 -28.15
N CYS A 365 -0.88 4.11 -28.65
CA CYS A 365 -2.00 3.22 -28.96
C CYS A 365 -1.60 2.29 -30.12
N PRO A 366 -1.73 0.95 -30.01
CA PRO A 366 -1.36 0.04 -31.08
C PRO A 366 -2.16 0.26 -32.38
N SER A 367 -3.36 0.87 -32.28
CA SER A 367 -4.23 1.13 -33.42
C SER A 367 -3.92 2.43 -34.15
N CYS A 368 -3.41 3.46 -33.47
CA CYS A 368 -3.23 4.80 -34.08
C CYS A 368 -1.91 5.50 -33.74
N GLY A 369 -1.06 4.89 -32.91
CA GLY A 369 0.21 5.45 -32.42
C GLY A 369 0.09 6.62 -31.44
N LYS A 370 -1.12 7.06 -31.07
CA LYS A 370 -1.35 8.26 -30.25
C LYS A 370 -1.65 7.94 -28.77
N GLY A 371 -1.48 8.94 -27.92
CA GLY A 371 -2.09 9.09 -26.59
C GLY A 371 -2.65 10.52 -26.51
N PRO A 372 -3.80 10.77 -25.85
CA PRO A 372 -4.04 10.33 -24.48
C PRO A 372 -5.00 9.12 -24.36
N PHE A 373 -4.94 8.48 -23.19
CA PHE A 373 -5.76 7.32 -22.82
C PHE A 373 -6.66 7.67 -21.65
N ARG A 374 -7.96 7.38 -21.76
CA ARG A 374 -8.96 7.51 -20.70
C ARG A 374 -9.04 6.19 -19.91
N PRO A 375 -8.89 6.19 -18.57
CA PRO A 375 -9.06 4.99 -17.78
C PRO A 375 -10.52 4.52 -17.80
N GLY A 376 -10.72 3.21 -17.72
CA GLY A 376 -12.01 2.53 -17.62
C GLY A 376 -12.01 1.51 -16.47
N ARG A 377 -12.86 0.47 -16.60
CA ARG A 377 -13.11 -0.53 -15.54
C ARG A 377 -11.90 -1.41 -15.23
N LEU A 378 -11.87 -1.96 -14.01
CA LEU A 378 -10.99 -3.06 -13.63
C LEU A 378 -11.61 -4.39 -14.07
N VAL A 379 -10.79 -5.25 -14.67
CA VAL A 379 -11.16 -6.59 -15.15
C VAL A 379 -10.20 -7.63 -14.55
N PRO A 380 -10.64 -8.89 -14.35
CA PRO A 380 -9.72 -9.96 -13.96
C PRO A 380 -8.51 -10.04 -14.89
N ALA A 381 -7.34 -10.39 -14.36
CA ALA A 381 -6.20 -10.72 -15.23
C ALA A 381 -6.56 -11.98 -16.02
N GLU A 382 -6.43 -11.94 -17.35
CA GLU A 382 -6.61 -13.14 -18.17
C GLU A 382 -5.49 -14.15 -17.85
N ASP A 383 -5.85 -15.43 -17.82
CA ASP A 383 -4.85 -16.51 -17.92
C ASP A 383 -4.05 -16.32 -19.21
N PRO A 384 -2.73 -16.55 -19.19
CA PRO A 384 -1.92 -16.45 -20.40
C PRO A 384 -2.52 -17.34 -21.48
N ALA A 385 -2.83 -16.75 -22.65
CA ALA A 385 -3.31 -17.51 -23.80
C ALA A 385 -2.36 -18.70 -24.04
N PRO A 386 -2.88 -19.92 -24.28
CA PRO A 386 -2.02 -21.05 -24.56
C PRO A 386 -1.14 -20.71 -25.76
N PRO A 387 0.14 -21.12 -25.76
CA PRO A 387 1.06 -20.77 -26.82
C PRO A 387 0.47 -21.23 -28.16
N VAL A 388 0.37 -20.29 -29.10
CA VAL A 388 -0.01 -20.58 -30.48
C VAL A 388 0.96 -21.64 -31.00
N ALA A 389 0.43 -22.81 -31.36
CA ALA A 389 1.20 -23.89 -31.95
C ALA A 389 1.96 -23.35 -33.18
N GLN A 390 3.28 -23.47 -33.16
CA GLN A 390 4.11 -23.20 -34.33
C GLN A 390 3.71 -24.18 -35.44
N PRO A 391 3.59 -23.75 -36.71
CA PRO A 391 3.34 -24.67 -37.80
C PRO A 391 4.49 -25.70 -37.88
N ALA A 392 4.11 -26.97 -37.91
CA ALA A 392 5.03 -28.10 -37.93
C ALA A 392 6.00 -28.00 -39.11
N THR A 393 7.28 -28.21 -38.80
CA THR A 393 8.38 -28.40 -39.76
C THR A 393 8.07 -29.60 -40.66
N PRO A 394 8.29 -29.54 -42.00
CA PRO A 394 8.08 -30.71 -42.86
C PRO A 394 9.12 -31.79 -42.57
N PRO A 395 8.78 -33.09 -42.70
CA PRO A 395 9.69 -34.17 -42.39
C PRO A 395 10.81 -34.29 -43.44
N GLU A 396 11.99 -34.57 -42.91
CA GLU A 396 13.27 -34.79 -43.57
C GLU A 396 13.23 -36.09 -44.41
N GLN A 397 13.69 -36.01 -45.66
CA GLN A 397 13.71 -37.13 -46.61
C GLN A 397 14.83 -38.14 -46.29
N ALA A 398 14.50 -39.43 -46.35
CA ALA A 398 15.44 -40.55 -46.36
C ALA A 398 15.58 -41.15 -47.78
N PRO A 399 16.67 -41.89 -48.09
CA PRO A 399 17.37 -41.81 -49.38
C PRO A 399 16.90 -42.78 -50.48
N GLU A 400 17.26 -42.43 -51.71
CA GLU A 400 16.96 -43.08 -53.00
C GLU A 400 17.47 -44.54 -53.15
N GLN A 401 16.67 -45.36 -53.85
CA GLN A 401 17.17 -46.47 -54.68
C GLN A 401 16.42 -46.56 -56.02
N GLN A 402 17.19 -46.26 -57.08
CA GLN A 402 17.24 -46.70 -58.49
C GLN A 402 16.01 -47.21 -59.30
N ALA A 403 16.01 -46.71 -60.55
CA ALA A 403 15.06 -46.85 -61.67
C ALA A 403 15.01 -48.23 -62.37
N PRO A 404 14.17 -48.44 -63.42
CA PRO A 404 14.53 -47.97 -64.78
C PRO A 404 13.36 -47.44 -65.66
N ALA A 405 13.74 -46.75 -66.74
CA ALA A 405 12.94 -46.18 -67.84
C ALA A 405 12.45 -47.27 -68.86
N PRO A 406 11.90 -47.00 -70.09
CA PRO A 406 11.68 -45.72 -70.80
C PRO A 406 10.41 -45.57 -71.69
N GLY A 407 10.23 -44.38 -72.28
CA GLY A 407 9.88 -44.23 -73.71
C GLY A 407 8.51 -43.61 -74.08
N GLY A 408 8.52 -42.51 -74.87
CA GLY A 408 7.35 -42.12 -75.68
C GLY A 408 7.11 -40.61 -75.96
N GLN A 409 7.82 -40.07 -76.96
CA GLN A 409 7.54 -38.96 -77.91
C GLN A 409 6.23 -38.10 -77.83
N VAL A 410 6.27 -36.73 -77.79
CA VAL A 410 6.16 -35.68 -78.88
C VAL A 410 4.69 -35.24 -79.22
N PRO A 411 4.33 -33.97 -79.61
CA PRO A 411 4.76 -32.59 -79.26
C PRO A 411 3.60 -31.55 -79.02
N ALA A 412 4.00 -30.28 -78.83
CA ALA A 412 3.36 -28.92 -78.80
C ALA A 412 2.10 -28.63 -79.71
N PRO A 413 1.44 -27.43 -79.72
CA PRO A 413 2.01 -26.05 -79.63
C PRO A 413 1.20 -25.00 -78.81
N GLY A 414 1.79 -23.89 -78.33
CA GLY A 414 1.92 -22.59 -79.02
C GLY A 414 1.29 -21.48 -78.13
N GLY A 415 1.73 -20.22 -78.06
CA GLY A 415 2.80 -19.52 -78.73
C GLY A 415 3.02 -18.09 -78.17
N GLN A 416 4.13 -17.51 -78.63
CA GLN A 416 4.38 -16.09 -78.94
C GLN A 416 4.50 -15.03 -77.81
N ALA A 417 5.76 -14.71 -77.51
CA ALA A 417 6.31 -13.34 -77.40
C ALA A 417 6.81 -12.90 -78.84
N PRO A 418 7.44 -11.73 -79.15
CA PRO A 418 8.21 -10.80 -78.29
C PRO A 418 8.17 -9.29 -78.77
N PRO A 419 9.26 -8.46 -78.81
CA PRO A 419 9.67 -7.43 -77.83
C PRO A 419 9.99 -6.05 -78.52
N PRO A 420 11.05 -5.25 -78.17
CA PRO A 420 11.45 -4.55 -76.93
C PRO A 420 11.67 -3.01 -77.15
N ALA A 421 12.12 -2.29 -76.11
CA ALA A 421 13.38 -1.50 -76.08
C ALA A 421 13.28 -0.21 -75.25
N GLY A 422 14.35 0.08 -74.48
CA GLY A 422 14.58 1.40 -73.89
C GLY A 422 15.40 1.38 -72.60
N SER A 423 16.70 1.11 -72.70
CA SER A 423 17.65 1.28 -71.60
C SER A 423 18.04 2.75 -71.43
N ARG A 424 18.35 3.17 -70.19
CA ARG A 424 19.47 4.09 -69.93
C ARG A 424 20.00 3.92 -68.50
N ALA A 425 21.29 3.59 -68.48
CA ALA A 425 22.24 3.53 -67.36
C ALA A 425 22.36 4.91 -66.67
N ALA A 426 22.36 5.00 -65.34
CA ALA A 426 23.47 4.80 -64.39
C ALA A 426 24.10 6.12 -63.94
N ALA A 427 24.02 6.38 -62.63
CA ALA A 427 24.98 7.20 -61.91
C ALA A 427 25.22 6.53 -60.55
N THR A 428 26.40 5.95 -60.43
CA THR A 428 27.00 5.31 -59.26
C THR A 428 27.49 6.36 -58.26
N THR A 429 27.15 6.19 -56.98
CA THR A 429 28.03 6.66 -55.88
C THR A 429 27.85 5.78 -54.64
N ALA A 430 28.93 5.06 -54.33
CA ALA A 430 29.43 4.56 -53.05
C ALA A 430 28.43 4.17 -51.94
N VAL A 431 28.37 2.85 -51.71
CA VAL A 431 27.93 2.22 -50.46
C VAL A 431 28.91 2.56 -49.34
N LEU A 432 28.43 3.26 -48.32
CA LEU A 432 29.01 3.30 -46.98
C LEU A 432 28.00 2.65 -46.05
N ALA A 433 28.35 1.50 -45.49
CA ALA A 433 27.53 0.77 -44.53
C ALA A 433 27.33 1.60 -43.24
N PRO A 434 26.08 1.84 -42.79
CA PRO A 434 25.81 2.21 -41.42
C PRO A 434 25.79 0.95 -40.54
N ALA A 435 26.38 1.08 -39.36
CA ALA A 435 26.54 0.08 -38.30
C ALA A 435 25.26 -0.71 -37.96
N PRO A 436 25.40 -1.96 -37.44
CA PRO A 436 24.26 -2.78 -37.07
C PRO A 436 23.35 -2.08 -36.04
N ALA A 437 22.06 -2.28 -36.25
CA ALA A 437 20.95 -1.73 -35.47
C ALA A 437 21.11 -2.01 -33.97
N ALA A 438 20.89 -0.96 -33.18
CA ALA A 438 20.79 -1.03 -31.73
C ALA A 438 19.72 -2.06 -31.31
N GLY A 439 20.11 -2.93 -30.38
CA GLY A 439 19.37 -4.10 -29.97
C GLY A 439 18.04 -3.83 -29.26
N ALA A 440 17.30 -4.93 -29.12
CA ALA A 440 16.06 -5.10 -28.38
C ALA A 440 16.01 -4.38 -27.02
N PRO A 441 14.81 -4.03 -26.50
CA PRO A 441 14.68 -3.44 -25.17
C PRO A 441 15.21 -4.42 -24.11
N ALA A 442 16.18 -3.95 -23.32
CA ALA A 442 16.80 -4.70 -22.25
C ALA A 442 15.76 -5.15 -21.21
N GLY A 443 15.82 -6.42 -20.81
CA GLY A 443 15.11 -6.93 -19.63
C GLY A 443 15.48 -6.16 -18.36
N ARG A 444 14.67 -6.30 -17.31
CA ARG A 444 14.93 -5.71 -15.98
C ARG A 444 16.42 -5.90 -15.65
N ALA A 445 17.13 -4.79 -15.46
CA ALA A 445 18.55 -4.84 -15.16
C ALA A 445 18.75 -5.64 -13.85
N HIS A 446 19.40 -6.80 -13.95
CA HIS A 446 19.86 -7.55 -12.78
C HIS A 446 20.94 -6.70 -12.10
N GLY A 447 20.56 -5.98 -11.02
CA GLY A 447 21.43 -5.01 -10.35
C GLY A 447 22.67 -5.61 -9.68
N TRP A 448 22.67 -6.93 -9.43
CA TRP A 448 23.78 -7.66 -8.85
C TRP A 448 24.09 -8.91 -9.68
N ARG A 449 25.39 -9.20 -9.88
CA ARG A 449 25.88 -10.43 -10.51
C ARG A 449 26.62 -11.26 -9.45
N PRO A 450 26.54 -12.60 -9.51
CA PRO A 450 27.40 -13.44 -8.68
C PRO A 450 28.88 -13.08 -8.91
N PRO A 451 29.69 -12.92 -7.85
CA PRO A 451 31.11 -12.60 -8.00
C PRO A 451 31.86 -13.74 -8.69
N THR A 452 32.85 -13.40 -9.50
CA THR A 452 33.77 -14.38 -10.08
C THR A 452 34.74 -14.92 -9.02
N ALA A 453 35.44 -16.02 -9.32
CA ALA A 453 36.49 -16.56 -8.44
C ALA A 453 37.58 -15.51 -8.13
N ASP A 454 37.91 -14.66 -9.11
CA ASP A 454 38.86 -13.56 -8.93
C ASP A 454 38.30 -12.44 -8.06
N ASP A 455 37.02 -12.09 -8.21
CA ASP A 455 36.34 -11.12 -7.34
C ASP A 455 36.32 -11.59 -5.88
N LEU A 456 36.04 -12.88 -5.67
CA LEU A 456 36.05 -13.51 -4.35
C LEU A 456 37.46 -13.53 -3.74
N ALA A 457 38.48 -13.88 -4.52
CA ALA A 457 39.87 -13.87 -4.08
C ALA A 457 40.33 -12.45 -3.70
N ALA A 458 39.97 -11.44 -4.51
CA ALA A 458 40.30 -10.05 -4.22
C ALA A 458 39.56 -9.51 -2.99
N LEU A 459 38.29 -9.87 -2.79
CA LEU A 459 37.54 -9.52 -1.58
C LEU A 459 38.14 -10.21 -0.34
N ALA A 460 38.50 -11.49 -0.44
CA ALA A 460 39.14 -12.22 0.64
C ALA A 460 40.49 -11.60 1.03
N GLU A 461 41.30 -11.13 0.06
CA GLU A 461 42.57 -10.46 0.35
C GLU A 461 42.37 -9.14 1.11
N ARG A 462 41.42 -8.30 0.69
CA ARG A 462 41.10 -7.02 1.36
C ARG A 462 40.53 -7.23 2.76
N ALA A 463 39.72 -8.27 2.93
CA ALA A 463 39.09 -8.60 4.20
C ALA A 463 40.02 -9.33 5.17
N ARG A 464 41.29 -9.64 4.81
CA ARG A 464 42.21 -10.33 5.71
C ARG A 464 42.39 -9.58 7.04
N PRO A 465 42.43 -10.29 8.18
CA PRO A 465 42.44 -11.76 8.33
C PRO A 465 41.04 -12.41 8.44
N TYR A 466 39.96 -11.68 8.16
CA TYR A 466 38.59 -12.13 8.44
C TYR A 466 38.04 -13.08 7.38
N VAL A 467 37.35 -14.12 7.83
CA VAL A 467 36.68 -15.12 6.99
C VAL A 467 35.24 -15.33 7.43
N THR A 468 34.34 -15.68 6.51
CA THR A 468 32.96 -16.08 6.85
C THR A 468 32.85 -17.56 7.11
N ARG A 469 32.03 -17.92 8.10
CA ARG A 469 31.58 -19.31 8.32
C ARG A 469 30.15 -19.32 8.83
N GLY A 470 29.52 -20.50 8.82
CA GLY A 470 28.25 -20.72 9.51
C GLY A 470 28.41 -20.47 11.01
N ALA A 471 27.46 -19.76 11.59
CA ALA A 471 27.39 -19.51 13.03
C ALA A 471 27.09 -20.80 13.80
N ASP A 472 27.56 -20.93 15.03
CA ASP A 472 27.20 -22.02 15.95
C ASP A 472 26.91 -21.51 17.37
N GLU A 473 26.58 -22.42 18.29
CA GLU A 473 26.16 -22.09 19.66
C GLU A 473 27.20 -21.25 20.42
N ARG A 474 28.50 -21.41 20.10
CA ARG A 474 29.58 -20.66 20.74
C ARG A 474 29.55 -19.18 20.38
N ASP A 475 28.93 -18.84 19.24
CA ASP A 475 28.82 -17.47 18.75
C ASP A 475 27.63 -16.72 19.36
N LEU A 476 26.67 -17.42 19.99
CA LEU A 476 25.44 -16.82 20.53
C LEU A 476 25.69 -15.61 21.44
N PRO A 477 26.71 -15.56 22.32
CA PRO A 477 27.01 -14.36 23.10
C PRO A 477 27.45 -13.16 22.24
N ALA A 478 28.24 -13.38 21.19
CA ALA A 478 28.64 -12.34 20.26
C ALA A 478 27.46 -11.88 19.39
N ILE A 479 26.68 -12.82 18.86
CA ILE A 479 25.48 -12.53 18.06
C ILE A 479 24.44 -11.78 18.89
N GLY A 480 24.22 -12.16 20.14
CA GLY A 480 23.32 -11.45 21.05
C GLY A 480 23.71 -9.97 21.24
N ARG A 481 25.01 -9.66 21.28
CA ARG A 481 25.50 -8.27 21.31
C ARG A 481 25.25 -7.54 19.99
N PHE A 482 25.46 -8.19 18.85
CA PHE A 482 25.13 -7.60 17.55
C PHE A 482 23.63 -7.28 17.41
N GLU A 483 22.75 -8.19 17.82
CA GLU A 483 21.29 -7.95 17.79
C GLU A 483 20.87 -6.83 18.75
N ALA A 484 21.46 -6.76 19.94
CA ALA A 484 21.25 -5.66 20.86
C ALA A 484 21.66 -4.31 20.25
N GLU A 485 22.81 -4.27 19.55
CA GLU A 485 23.27 -3.07 18.85
C GLU A 485 22.36 -2.70 17.68
N ILE A 486 21.96 -3.67 16.85
CA ILE A 486 20.99 -3.46 15.75
C ILE A 486 19.67 -2.92 16.31
N ALA A 487 19.18 -3.50 17.41
CA ALA A 487 17.96 -3.08 18.07
C ALA A 487 18.07 -1.63 18.56
N ARG A 488 19.17 -1.28 19.24
CA ARG A 488 19.43 0.09 19.70
C ARG A 488 19.47 1.09 18.54
N VAL A 489 20.14 0.75 17.44
CA VAL A 489 20.23 1.62 16.24
C VAL A 489 18.88 1.74 15.51
N SER A 490 18.06 0.69 15.53
CA SER A 490 16.80 0.63 14.77
C SER A 490 15.57 1.11 15.55
N PHE A 491 15.61 1.04 16.88
CA PHE A 491 14.48 1.31 17.77
C PHE A 491 14.75 2.36 18.86
N GLY A 492 15.99 2.82 19.05
CA GLY A 492 16.27 3.91 20.01
C GLY A 492 15.96 3.50 21.45
N GLU A 493 15.23 4.34 22.19
CA GLU A 493 14.86 4.12 23.59
C GLU A 493 13.88 2.94 23.81
N ASP A 494 13.16 2.54 22.76
CA ASP A 494 12.23 1.38 22.79
C ASP A 494 12.93 0.02 22.53
N ALA A 495 14.25 0.01 22.41
CA ALA A 495 15.00 -1.19 22.06
C ALA A 495 15.06 -2.18 23.24
N ILE A 496 14.65 -3.44 22.99
CA ILE A 496 15.12 -4.55 23.84
C ILE A 496 16.59 -4.75 23.50
N ASP A 497 17.49 -4.24 24.34
CA ASP A 497 18.94 -4.23 24.08
C ASP A 497 19.74 -5.15 25.02
N ASP A 498 19.07 -6.08 25.71
CA ASP A 498 19.70 -7.13 26.52
C ASP A 498 20.32 -8.23 25.63
N PRO A 499 21.67 -8.34 25.57
CA PRO A 499 22.34 -9.35 24.76
C PRO A 499 22.04 -10.79 25.18
N ALA A 500 21.79 -11.06 26.46
CA ALA A 500 21.51 -12.40 26.96
C ALA A 500 20.13 -12.89 26.50
N ARG A 501 19.15 -11.97 26.49
CA ARG A 501 17.80 -12.25 25.95
C ARG A 501 17.83 -12.53 24.45
N TRP A 502 18.64 -11.79 23.69
CA TRP A 502 18.85 -12.04 22.26
C TRP A 502 19.57 -13.37 22.00
N ALA A 503 20.61 -13.69 22.75
CA ALA A 503 21.31 -14.97 22.67
C ALA A 503 20.37 -16.16 22.92
N SER A 504 19.52 -16.08 23.95
CA SER A 504 18.51 -17.13 24.23
C SER A 504 17.48 -17.28 23.11
N ARG A 505 17.00 -16.16 22.55
CA ARG A 505 16.04 -16.17 21.44
C ARG A 505 16.65 -16.77 20.17
N LEU A 506 17.90 -16.42 19.86
CA LEU A 506 18.60 -16.91 18.68
C LEU A 506 19.03 -18.37 18.82
N GLY A 507 19.34 -18.86 20.03
CA GLY A 507 19.57 -20.28 20.27
C GLY A 507 18.39 -21.14 19.80
N ARG A 508 17.16 -20.76 20.20
CA ARG A 508 15.93 -21.44 19.74
C ARG A 508 15.69 -21.31 18.23
N ALA A 509 16.14 -20.22 17.61
CA ALA A 509 16.02 -20.03 16.16
C ALA A 509 17.05 -20.87 15.40
N MET A 510 18.27 -21.01 15.94
CA MET A 510 19.36 -21.78 15.37
C MET A 510 19.05 -23.28 15.36
N GLU A 511 18.32 -23.79 16.36
CA GLU A 511 17.79 -25.16 16.37
C GLU A 511 16.84 -25.46 15.19
N LYS A 512 16.12 -24.44 14.70
CA LYS A 512 15.11 -24.60 13.63
C LYS A 512 15.63 -24.26 12.24
N SER A 513 16.51 -23.27 12.12
CA SER A 513 16.98 -22.76 10.82
C SER A 513 18.35 -22.08 10.96
N LYS A 514 19.42 -22.90 10.96
CA LYS A 514 20.82 -22.47 11.10
C LYS A 514 21.45 -22.01 9.78
N GLU A 515 21.01 -22.54 8.65
CA GLU A 515 21.75 -22.50 7.38
C GLU A 515 21.98 -21.09 6.82
N GLY A 516 21.11 -20.12 7.15
CA GLY A 516 21.26 -18.72 6.78
C GLY A 516 21.92 -17.83 7.84
N MET A 517 22.51 -18.41 8.90
CA MET A 517 23.20 -17.68 9.97
C MET A 517 24.71 -17.72 9.75
N ILE A 518 25.31 -16.57 9.47
CA ILE A 518 26.71 -16.44 9.03
C ILE A 518 27.42 -15.45 9.94
N VAL A 519 28.62 -15.80 10.41
CA VAL A 519 29.51 -14.91 11.16
C VAL A 519 30.79 -14.65 10.36
N ALA A 520 31.42 -13.52 10.63
CA ALA A 520 32.77 -13.21 10.17
C ALA A 520 33.70 -13.11 11.39
N ASP A 521 34.78 -13.89 11.39
CA ASP A 521 35.80 -13.87 12.44
C ASP A 521 37.21 -13.96 11.85
N ALA A 522 38.19 -13.52 12.63
CA ALA A 522 39.57 -13.89 12.37
C ALA A 522 39.76 -15.33 12.87
N PRO A 523 40.57 -16.18 12.21
CA PRO A 523 40.76 -17.56 12.61
C PRO A 523 41.11 -17.71 14.10
N GLY A 524 40.22 -18.36 14.86
CA GLY A 524 40.36 -18.57 16.31
C GLY A 524 40.01 -17.37 17.20
N GLY A 525 39.52 -16.29 16.60
CA GLY A 525 39.03 -15.09 17.27
C GLY A 525 37.50 -15.10 17.47
N GLU A 526 37.02 -14.05 18.14
CA GLU A 526 35.60 -13.81 18.33
C GLU A 526 34.94 -13.27 17.03
N PRO A 527 33.65 -13.56 16.77
CA PRO A 527 32.90 -12.94 15.69
C PRO A 527 32.97 -11.41 15.71
N VAL A 528 33.48 -10.82 14.63
CA VAL A 528 33.50 -9.37 14.39
C VAL A 528 32.37 -8.91 13.46
N GLY A 529 31.65 -9.84 12.84
CA GLY A 529 30.46 -9.52 12.07
C GLY A 529 29.43 -10.66 12.05
N TRP A 530 28.20 -10.29 11.74
CA TRP A 530 27.02 -11.14 11.82
C TRP A 530 26.06 -10.86 10.67
N CYS A 531 25.54 -11.91 10.05
CA CYS A 531 24.54 -11.86 9.00
C CYS A 531 23.52 -12.97 9.20
N TRP A 532 22.24 -12.62 9.15
CA TRP A 532 21.14 -13.59 9.19
C TRP A 532 20.20 -13.41 8.01
N VAL A 533 20.13 -14.47 7.21
CA VAL A 533 19.21 -14.60 6.08
C VAL A 533 18.15 -15.64 6.45
N SER A 534 16.89 -15.29 6.26
CA SER A 534 15.77 -16.23 6.41
C SER A 534 15.07 -16.42 5.06
N ILE A 535 14.88 -17.67 4.64
CA ILE A 535 14.07 -17.99 3.47
C ILE A 535 12.62 -18.13 3.92
N ASN A 536 11.73 -17.44 3.24
CA ASN A 536 10.29 -17.46 3.47
C ASN A 536 9.60 -17.93 2.20
N GLN A 537 8.39 -18.46 2.34
CA GLN A 537 7.55 -18.83 1.22
C GLN A 537 6.28 -18.00 1.27
N ASN A 538 5.92 -17.40 0.15
CA ASN A 538 4.64 -16.74 0.03
C ASN A 538 3.54 -17.80 0.08
N ALA A 539 2.68 -17.74 1.10
CA ALA A 539 1.62 -18.72 1.31
C ALA A 539 0.59 -18.77 0.16
N MET A 540 0.48 -17.70 -0.64
CA MET A 540 -0.47 -17.60 -1.74
C MET A 540 0.13 -18.02 -3.09
N THR A 541 1.38 -17.63 -3.38
CA THR A 541 1.99 -17.90 -4.70
C THR A 541 2.93 -19.10 -4.69
N GLY A 542 3.34 -19.56 -3.51
CA GLY A 542 4.37 -20.59 -3.35
C GLY A 542 5.79 -20.09 -3.64
N ASP A 543 5.95 -18.84 -4.08
CA ASP A 543 7.25 -18.25 -4.40
C ASP A 543 8.12 -18.13 -3.15
N ARG A 544 9.38 -18.52 -3.28
CA ARG A 544 10.37 -18.42 -2.22
C ARG A 544 11.15 -17.12 -2.36
N TYR A 545 11.22 -16.37 -1.27
CA TYR A 545 11.99 -15.12 -1.18
C TYR A 545 12.81 -15.12 0.10
N ALA A 546 13.91 -14.36 0.14
CA ALA A 546 14.73 -14.25 1.33
C ALA A 546 14.62 -12.87 1.98
N ASN A 547 14.71 -12.83 3.31
CA ASN A 547 14.84 -11.61 4.09
C ASN A 547 16.23 -11.58 4.75
N PHE A 548 17.00 -10.51 4.53
CA PHE A 548 18.10 -10.13 5.41
C PHE A 548 17.49 -9.60 6.71
N ARG A 549 17.45 -10.47 7.74
CA ARG A 549 16.91 -10.16 9.07
C ARG A 549 17.83 -9.19 9.80
N SER A 550 19.13 -9.48 9.75
CA SER A 550 20.16 -8.79 10.51
C SER A 550 21.47 -8.77 9.73
N LEU A 551 22.18 -7.65 9.77
CA LEU A 551 23.55 -7.50 9.28
C LEU A 551 24.28 -6.48 10.16
N ALA A 552 25.35 -6.88 10.82
CA ALA A 552 26.14 -6.03 11.69
C ALA A 552 27.64 -6.36 11.57
N VAL A 553 28.46 -5.33 11.80
CA VAL A 553 29.91 -5.43 11.82
C VAL A 553 30.44 -4.51 12.91
N SER A 554 31.36 -5.06 13.71
CA SER A 554 32.09 -4.36 14.77
C SER A 554 32.86 -3.16 14.23
N PRO A 555 33.16 -2.15 15.06
CA PRO A 555 33.92 -0.97 14.65
C PRO A 555 35.42 -1.27 14.51
N VAL A 556 35.80 -2.05 13.50
CA VAL A 556 37.19 -2.36 13.12
C VAL A 556 37.56 -1.66 11.81
N ASP A 557 38.85 -1.49 11.52
CA ASP A 557 39.31 -0.74 10.35
C ASP A 557 38.80 -1.32 9.02
N SER A 558 38.67 -2.65 8.92
CA SER A 558 38.15 -3.36 7.74
C SER A 558 36.63 -3.51 7.72
N ARG A 559 35.88 -2.66 8.43
CA ARG A 559 34.41 -2.77 8.60
C ARG A 559 33.65 -2.88 7.28
N SER A 560 34.04 -2.10 6.28
CA SER A 560 33.41 -2.13 4.95
C SER A 560 33.65 -3.46 4.24
N ASP A 561 34.89 -3.96 4.23
CA ASP A 561 35.22 -5.24 3.58
C ASP A 561 34.55 -6.43 4.27
N ILE A 562 34.44 -6.43 5.61
CA ILE A 562 33.70 -7.47 6.37
C ILE A 562 32.21 -7.43 6.04
N ALA A 563 31.61 -6.24 5.89
CA ALA A 563 30.21 -6.12 5.48
C ALA A 563 29.98 -6.67 4.07
N GLU A 564 30.91 -6.44 3.14
CA GLU A 564 30.87 -7.00 1.79
C GLU A 564 31.03 -8.53 1.81
N LEU A 565 31.93 -9.04 2.65
CA LEU A 565 32.17 -10.47 2.86
C LEU A 565 30.89 -11.18 3.33
N LEU A 566 30.23 -10.63 4.36
CA LEU A 566 28.98 -11.17 4.92
C LEU A 566 27.79 -11.07 3.95
N LEU A 567 27.67 -9.95 3.24
CA LEU A 567 26.57 -9.76 2.29
C LEU A 567 26.73 -10.67 1.07
N THR A 568 27.97 -10.87 0.61
CA THR A 568 28.30 -11.84 -0.46
C THR A 568 27.94 -13.26 -0.04
N ALA A 569 28.38 -13.70 1.14
CA ALA A 569 28.06 -15.04 1.65
C ALA A 569 26.54 -15.26 1.81
N GLY A 570 25.81 -14.23 2.28
CA GLY A 570 24.35 -14.28 2.39
C GLY A 570 23.63 -14.38 1.03
N LEU A 571 24.14 -13.70 0.00
CA LEU A 571 23.59 -13.78 -1.36
C LEU A 571 23.95 -15.10 -2.06
N GLU A 572 25.15 -15.64 -1.84
CA GLU A 572 25.52 -16.98 -2.31
C GLU A 572 24.62 -18.05 -1.67
N PHE A 573 24.30 -17.94 -0.38
CA PHE A 573 23.30 -18.78 0.28
C PHE A 573 21.91 -18.67 -0.39
N CYS A 574 21.48 -17.46 -0.76
CA CYS A 574 20.22 -17.26 -1.48
C CYS A 574 20.24 -17.95 -2.85
N LEU A 575 21.32 -17.77 -3.62
CA LEU A 575 21.49 -18.39 -4.94
C LEU A 575 21.48 -19.92 -4.86
N ALA A 576 22.24 -20.50 -3.92
CA ALA A 576 22.29 -21.94 -3.70
C ALA A 576 20.92 -22.54 -3.37
N ASN A 577 20.01 -21.73 -2.81
CA ASN A 577 18.65 -22.12 -2.46
C ASN A 577 17.60 -21.77 -3.54
N GLY A 578 18.01 -21.26 -4.70
CA GLY A 578 17.12 -20.91 -5.81
C GLY A 578 16.24 -19.69 -5.54
N ILE A 579 16.68 -18.77 -4.68
CA ILE A 579 15.95 -17.56 -4.34
C ILE A 579 16.15 -16.48 -5.41
N THR A 580 15.04 -15.94 -5.91
CA THR A 580 15.04 -14.93 -6.98
C THR A 580 14.76 -13.51 -6.49
N GLU A 581 14.33 -13.36 -5.23
CA GLU A 581 14.06 -12.07 -4.58
C GLU A 581 14.62 -12.04 -3.16
N VAL A 582 15.37 -10.99 -2.83
CA VAL A 582 15.92 -10.77 -1.49
C VAL A 582 15.56 -9.37 -1.00
N VAL A 583 15.01 -9.30 0.21
CA VAL A 583 14.59 -8.04 0.84
C VAL A 583 15.49 -7.74 2.04
N GLY A 584 16.11 -6.56 2.05
CA GLY A 584 16.84 -6.02 3.19
C GLY A 584 16.13 -4.80 3.77
N ARG A 585 15.83 -4.81 5.07
CA ARG A 585 15.26 -3.64 5.76
C ARG A 585 16.38 -2.86 6.42
N VAL A 586 16.46 -1.56 6.12
CA VAL A 586 17.49 -0.68 6.69
C VAL A 586 16.85 0.63 7.13
N HIS A 587 17.21 1.11 8.32
CA HIS A 587 16.75 2.39 8.83
C HIS A 587 17.23 3.54 7.92
N VAL A 588 16.38 4.54 7.65
CA VAL A 588 16.67 5.62 6.70
C VAL A 588 17.96 6.40 7.04
N GLY A 589 18.25 6.53 8.34
CA GLY A 589 19.45 7.18 8.87
C GLY A 589 20.73 6.35 8.80
N ASN A 590 20.66 5.05 8.49
CA ASN A 590 21.84 4.19 8.39
C ASN A 590 22.47 4.32 6.97
N VAL A 591 23.11 5.46 6.74
CA VAL A 591 23.79 5.81 5.47
C VAL A 591 24.85 4.77 5.07
N PRO A 592 25.70 4.22 5.98
CA PRO A 592 26.66 3.18 5.63
C PRO A 592 26.00 1.93 5.04
N MET A 593 24.98 1.38 5.71
CA MET A 593 24.28 0.19 5.22
C MET A 593 23.53 0.43 3.90
N ARG A 594 22.91 1.60 3.74
CA ARG A 594 22.27 1.98 2.47
C ARG A 594 23.26 2.10 1.32
N THR A 595 24.49 2.49 1.61
CA THR A 595 25.58 2.55 0.63
C THR A 595 26.04 1.15 0.23
N VAL A 596 26.19 0.24 1.20
CA VAL A 596 26.48 -1.18 0.94
C VAL A 596 25.36 -1.83 0.12
N TYR A 597 24.10 -1.67 0.52
CA TYR A 597 22.96 -2.20 -0.24
C TYR A 597 22.91 -1.68 -1.68
N ARG A 598 23.14 -0.38 -1.88
CA ARG A 598 23.22 0.19 -3.23
C ARG A 598 24.40 -0.40 -4.05
N LYS A 599 25.56 -0.63 -3.43
CA LYS A 599 26.71 -1.27 -4.07
C LYS A 599 26.38 -2.69 -4.54
N PHE A 600 25.51 -3.39 -3.83
CA PHE A 600 25.01 -4.73 -4.17
C PHE A 600 23.71 -4.69 -4.98
N GLY A 601 23.35 -3.56 -5.60
CA GLY A 601 22.24 -3.49 -6.53
C GLY A 601 20.85 -3.60 -5.90
N PHE A 602 20.71 -3.37 -4.58
CA PHE A 602 19.39 -3.30 -3.95
C PHE A 602 18.67 -2.00 -4.31
N ASP A 603 17.42 -2.13 -4.77
CA ASP A 603 16.54 -1.01 -5.04
C ASP A 603 15.69 -0.65 -3.81
N PRO A 604 15.50 0.65 -3.51
CA PRO A 604 14.61 1.09 -2.44
C PRO A 604 13.15 0.88 -2.86
N THR A 605 12.48 -0.14 -2.32
CA THR A 605 11.10 -0.51 -2.68
C THR A 605 10.05 -0.02 -1.67
N SER A 606 10.43 0.24 -0.41
CA SER A 606 9.51 0.64 0.66
C SER A 606 10.16 1.59 1.67
N LEU A 607 9.36 2.46 2.29
CA LEU A 607 9.78 3.41 3.33
C LEU A 607 8.90 3.21 4.57
N SER A 608 9.53 3.00 5.73
CA SER A 608 8.84 2.96 7.03
C SER A 608 9.05 4.28 7.79
N MET A 609 7.99 4.81 8.40
CA MET A 609 8.00 6.10 9.12
C MET A 609 7.51 5.90 10.56
N LYS A 610 8.18 6.53 11.54
CA LYS A 610 7.84 6.50 12.98
C LYS A 610 7.58 7.93 13.49
N LEU A 611 6.65 8.09 14.44
CA LEU A 611 6.33 9.35 15.13
C LEU A 611 6.31 9.06 16.65
N PHE A 612 7.19 9.71 17.42
CA PHE A 612 7.21 9.62 18.88
C PHE A 612 6.37 10.75 19.46
N LEU A 613 5.48 10.42 20.40
CA LEU A 613 4.65 11.39 21.12
C LEU A 613 5.38 11.83 22.39
N PRO A 614 5.14 13.06 22.90
CA PRO A 614 5.80 13.52 24.13
C PRO A 614 5.41 12.63 25.32
N GLU A 615 6.41 12.19 26.08
CA GLU A 615 6.18 11.63 27.40
C GLU A 615 5.67 12.75 28.32
N GLY A 616 4.58 12.50 29.03
CA GLY A 616 4.00 13.47 29.94
C GLY A 616 5.00 13.79 31.05
N ASP A 617 5.58 14.99 31.03
CA ASP A 617 6.31 15.51 32.16
C ASP A 617 5.36 15.57 33.35
N SER A 618 5.67 14.75 34.34
CA SER A 618 5.05 14.79 35.65
C SER A 618 5.54 16.04 36.38
N ALA A 619 5.06 17.24 36.02
CA ALA A 619 4.98 18.42 36.87
C ALA A 619 4.50 19.67 36.11
N ARG A 620 3.18 19.92 36.21
CA ARG A 620 2.49 21.19 36.58
C ARG A 620 1.27 21.49 35.73
#